data_AF-A0A8R1I4Y9-F1
#
_entry.id   AF-A0A8R1I4Y9-F1
#
_cell.length_a   1.000
_cell.length_b   1.000
_cell.length_c   1.000
_cell.angle_alpha   90.00
_cell.angle_beta   90.00
_cell.angle_gamma   90.00
#
_symmetry.space_group_name_H-M   'P 1'
#
loop_
_entity.id
_entity.type
_entity.pdbx_description
1 polymer ?
#
loop_
_entity_poly.entity_id
_entity_poly.type
_entity_poly.pdbx_seq_one_letter_code
_entity_poly.pdbx_strand_id
1 'polypeptide(L)'
;MINKEILSLSSPFFCQQLKESTTELTVTIAEMIESIEICLVYLLTSRYKRPPHLSPRLALEVFQLAVQWKVFEPKILKNSLERQCYEELVKNHENFMYVCNMLLIAEDAPFVNIQNCCVAVLIHYHFNEFVRLFINGTHPLKERFTQRREFLRPSLTMQVKRGFAASNDVRTFVKYLPLLGQD
;
A
#
# COMPACT_ATOMS: atom_id res chain seq x y z
N MET A 1 -28.87 8.67 0.19
CA MET A 1 -28.56 10.07 0.57
C MET A 1 -27.91 10.06 1.94
N ILE A 2 -26.74 10.68 2.09
CA ILE A 2 -26.10 10.89 3.39
C ILE A 2 -26.42 12.32 3.83
N ASN A 3 -26.78 12.48 5.10
CA ASN A 3 -27.16 13.75 5.69
C ASN A 3 -25.91 14.67 5.83
N LYS A 4 -26.03 15.93 5.37
CA LYS A 4 -24.91 16.89 5.33
C LYS A 4 -24.44 17.25 6.73
N GLU A 5 -25.37 17.42 7.65
CA GLU A 5 -25.09 17.79 9.03
C GLU A 5 -24.24 16.71 9.72
N ILE A 6 -24.56 15.42 9.51
CA ILE A 6 -23.79 14.31 10.04
C ILE A 6 -22.35 14.32 9.50
N LEU A 7 -22.15 14.57 8.20
CA LEU A 7 -20.81 14.62 7.61
C LEU A 7 -19.99 15.80 8.16
N SER A 8 -20.61 16.98 8.28
CA SER A 8 -19.97 18.16 8.85
C SER A 8 -19.59 17.98 10.31
N LEU A 9 -20.41 17.27 11.10
CA LEU A 9 -20.09 16.92 12.48
C LEU A 9 -18.95 15.89 12.58
N SER A 10 -18.88 14.95 11.64
CA SER A 10 -17.92 13.84 11.70
C SER A 10 -16.53 14.22 11.19
N SER A 11 -16.42 15.28 10.38
CA SER A 11 -15.17 15.63 9.69
C SER A 11 -15.00 17.14 9.54
N PRO A 12 -13.84 17.69 9.95
CA PRO A 12 -13.48 19.08 9.67
C PRO A 12 -13.39 19.39 8.18
N PHE A 13 -13.07 18.40 7.34
CA PHE A 13 -13.04 18.59 5.88
C PHE A 13 -14.45 18.87 5.35
N PHE A 14 -15.43 18.03 5.69
CA PHE A 14 -16.80 18.23 5.24
C PHE A 14 -17.43 19.48 5.86
N CYS A 15 -17.11 19.81 7.12
CA CYS A 15 -17.56 21.05 7.76
C CYS A 15 -17.13 22.31 6.98
N GLN A 16 -15.96 22.29 6.34
CA GLN A 16 -15.46 23.42 5.56
C GLN A 16 -16.01 23.46 4.13
N GLN A 17 -16.33 22.30 3.56
CA GLN A 17 -16.72 22.15 2.14
C GLN A 17 -18.24 22.14 1.93
N LEU A 18 -19.01 21.64 2.90
CA LEU A 18 -20.47 21.55 2.84
C LEU A 18 -21.11 22.80 3.45
N LYS A 19 -21.32 23.83 2.62
CA LYS A 19 -22.11 25.01 2.97
C LYS A 19 -23.59 24.77 2.70
N GLU A 20 -24.47 25.63 3.21
CA GLU A 20 -25.92 25.53 2.97
C GLU A 20 -26.26 25.49 1.47
N SER A 21 -25.53 26.25 0.65
CA SER A 21 -25.68 26.29 -0.80
C SER A 21 -25.05 25.11 -1.55
N THR A 22 -24.25 24.26 -0.91
CA THR A 22 -23.57 23.15 -1.57
C THR A 22 -24.58 22.06 -1.92
N THR A 23 -24.91 21.89 -3.21
CA THR A 23 -25.81 20.82 -3.69
C THR A 23 -25.06 19.55 -4.09
N GLU A 24 -23.83 19.69 -4.58
CA GLU A 24 -22.96 18.61 -5.03
C GLU A 24 -21.53 18.83 -4.53
N LEU A 25 -20.83 17.74 -4.24
CA LEU A 25 -19.42 17.74 -3.85
C LEU A 25 -18.69 16.66 -4.65
N THR A 26 -17.78 17.09 -5.53
CA THR A 26 -16.94 16.18 -6.31
C THR A 26 -15.77 15.69 -5.47
N VAL A 27 -15.63 14.37 -5.35
CA VAL A 27 -14.49 13.73 -4.67
C VAL A 27 -13.40 13.45 -5.71
N THR A 28 -12.37 14.30 -5.77
CA THR A 28 -11.37 14.27 -6.86
C THR A 28 -10.34 13.14 -6.75
N ILE A 29 -10.17 12.54 -5.57
CA ILE A 29 -9.16 11.48 -5.33
C ILE A 29 -9.71 10.08 -5.63
N ALA A 30 -11.04 9.92 -5.64
CA ALA A 30 -11.69 8.63 -5.78
C ALA A 30 -12.05 8.35 -7.25
N GLU A 31 -11.48 7.29 -7.82
CA GLU A 31 -11.95 6.74 -9.10
C GLU A 31 -13.01 5.66 -8.86
N MET A 32 -12.96 4.99 -7.71
CA MET A 32 -13.90 3.94 -7.34
C MET A 32 -14.94 4.43 -6.34
N ILE A 33 -16.21 4.20 -6.62
CA ILE A 33 -17.30 4.48 -5.68
C ILE A 33 -17.09 3.70 -4.37
N GLU A 34 -16.54 2.49 -4.46
CA GLU A 34 -16.25 1.65 -3.30
C GLU A 34 -15.27 2.32 -2.31
N SER A 35 -14.29 3.11 -2.78
CA SER A 35 -13.36 3.79 -1.88
C SER A 35 -14.07 4.87 -1.06
N ILE A 36 -14.97 5.61 -1.70
CA ILE A 36 -15.85 6.62 -1.07
C ILE A 36 -16.73 5.93 -0.01
N GLU A 37 -17.39 4.82 -0.37
CA GLU A 37 -18.27 4.09 0.56
C GLU A 37 -17.53 3.59 1.80
N ILE A 38 -16.36 2.99 1.62
CA ILE A 38 -15.54 2.48 2.73
C ILE A 38 -15.15 3.63 3.67
N CYS A 39 -14.68 4.75 3.12
CA CYS A 39 -14.30 5.93 3.90
C CYS A 39 -15.50 6.56 4.61
N LEU A 40 -16.67 6.64 3.97
CA LEU A 40 -17.88 7.16 4.58
C LEU A 40 -18.34 6.28 5.75
N VAL A 41 -18.36 4.96 5.57
CA VAL A 41 -18.72 4.04 6.66
C VAL A 41 -17.72 4.17 7.81
N TYR A 42 -16.42 4.22 7.52
CA TYR A 42 -15.41 4.40 8.55
C TYR A 42 -15.56 5.74 9.27
N LEU A 43 -15.81 6.83 8.54
CA LEU A 43 -16.00 8.15 9.12
C LEU A 43 -17.18 8.18 10.10
N LEU A 44 -18.29 7.54 9.75
CA LEU A 44 -19.53 7.59 10.53
C LEU A 44 -19.57 6.58 11.68
N THR A 45 -18.87 5.44 11.53
CA THR A 45 -19.00 4.30 12.46
C THR A 45 -17.70 3.92 13.15
N SER A 46 -16.56 4.48 12.70
CA SER A 46 -15.21 4.05 13.07
C SER A 46 -14.94 2.57 12.79
N ARG A 47 -15.74 1.93 11.93
CA ARG A 47 -15.58 0.53 11.53
C ARG A 47 -15.18 0.44 10.07
N TYR A 48 -14.15 -0.34 9.80
CA TYR A 48 -13.70 -0.60 8.45
C TYR A 48 -14.71 -1.51 7.73
N LYS A 49 -15.37 -0.97 6.69
CA LYS A 49 -16.17 -1.76 5.75
C LYS A 49 -15.19 -2.57 4.90
N ARG A 50 -14.98 -3.82 5.28
CA ARG A 50 -14.07 -4.72 4.59
C ARG A 50 -14.62 -5.11 3.20
N PRO A 51 -13.99 -4.72 2.08
CA PRO A 51 -14.43 -5.15 0.75
C PRO A 51 -14.11 -6.63 0.53
N PRO A 52 -14.86 -7.34 -0.33
CA PRO A 52 -14.61 -8.75 -0.64
C PRO A 52 -13.26 -8.96 -1.34
N HIS A 53 -12.87 -8.01 -2.20
CA HIS A 53 -11.56 -7.96 -2.84
C HIS A 53 -10.95 -6.57 -2.59
N LEU A 54 -9.75 -6.51 -2.01
CA LEU A 54 -9.00 -5.26 -1.86
C LEU A 54 -7.90 -5.19 -2.91
N SER A 55 -8.12 -4.44 -3.99
CA SER A 55 -7.06 -4.17 -4.95
C SER A 55 -6.04 -3.19 -4.34
N PRO A 56 -4.76 -3.20 -4.80
CA PRO A 56 -3.80 -2.18 -4.38
C PRO A 56 -4.34 -0.76 -4.59
N ARG A 57 -4.92 -0.48 -5.76
CA ARG A 57 -5.50 0.84 -6.07
C ARG A 57 -6.60 1.24 -5.09
N LEU A 58 -7.49 0.31 -4.73
CA LEU A 58 -8.56 0.58 -3.77
C LEU A 58 -8.00 0.91 -2.38
N ALA A 59 -6.96 0.19 -1.94
CA ALA A 59 -6.30 0.48 -0.67
C ALA A 59 -5.66 1.88 -0.66
N LEU A 60 -5.05 2.30 -1.78
CA LEU A 60 -4.50 3.65 -1.91
C LEU A 60 -5.58 4.72 -1.80
N GLU A 61 -6.66 4.59 -2.58
CA GLU A 61 -7.73 5.58 -2.59
C GLU A 61 -8.38 5.71 -1.22
N VAL A 62 -8.70 4.59 -0.56
CA VAL A 62 -9.28 4.62 0.80
C VAL A 62 -8.33 5.33 1.77
N PHE A 63 -7.03 5.06 1.71
CA PHE A 63 -6.07 5.74 2.58
C PHE A 63 -5.97 7.25 2.28
N GLN A 64 -5.89 7.64 1.01
CA GLN A 64 -5.79 9.05 0.61
C GLN A 64 -7.06 9.83 0.97
N LEU A 65 -8.24 9.24 0.74
CA LEU A 65 -9.52 9.82 1.16
C LEU A 65 -9.59 9.95 2.68
N ALA A 66 -9.17 8.93 3.43
CA ALA A 66 -9.16 8.99 4.89
C ALA A 66 -8.31 10.15 5.42
N VAL A 67 -7.14 10.38 4.82
CA VAL A 67 -6.27 11.51 5.14
C VAL A 67 -6.92 12.85 4.74
N GLN A 68 -7.44 12.95 3.51
CA GLN A 68 -8.07 14.17 3.00
C GLN A 68 -9.29 14.57 3.83
N TRP A 69 -10.15 13.60 4.13
CA TRP A 69 -11.38 13.79 4.89
C TRP A 69 -11.14 13.86 6.40
N LYS A 70 -9.87 13.76 6.84
CA LYS A 70 -9.50 13.86 8.26
C LYS A 70 -10.35 12.94 9.13
N VAL A 71 -10.49 11.68 8.72
CA VAL A 71 -11.27 10.69 9.48
C VAL A 71 -10.67 10.51 10.88
N PHE A 72 -11.51 10.15 11.84
CA PHE A 72 -11.06 9.84 13.19
C PHE A 72 -10.12 8.62 13.19
N GLU A 73 -8.99 8.71 13.90
CA GLU A 73 -8.01 7.61 14.03
C GLU A 73 -7.58 6.97 12.69
N PRO A 74 -6.98 7.72 11.75
CA PRO A 74 -6.61 7.21 10.43
C PRO A 74 -5.55 6.08 10.49
N LYS A 75 -4.81 6.00 11.61
CA LYS A 75 -3.84 4.92 11.86
C LYS A 75 -4.53 3.56 12.05
N ILE A 76 -5.71 3.52 12.66
CA ILE A 76 -6.46 2.26 12.85
C ILE A 76 -6.97 1.75 11.50
N LEU A 77 -7.51 2.64 10.66
CA LEU A 77 -7.90 2.31 9.29
C LEU A 77 -6.70 1.82 8.48
N LYS A 78 -5.57 2.53 8.56
CA LYS A 78 -4.32 2.13 7.90
C LYS A 78 -3.92 0.70 8.27
N ASN A 79 -3.92 0.35 9.56
CA ASN A 79 -3.58 -1.00 10.02
C ASN A 79 -4.56 -2.05 9.48
N SER A 80 -5.84 -1.71 9.37
CA SER A 80 -6.87 -2.60 8.81
C SER A 80 -6.66 -2.84 7.31
N LEU A 81 -6.30 -1.78 6.57
CA LEU A 81 -5.90 -1.86 5.17
C LEU A 81 -4.63 -2.69 4.99
N GLU A 82 -3.57 -2.44 5.77
CA GLU A 82 -2.34 -3.24 5.73
C GLU A 82 -2.65 -4.72 5.97
N ARG A 83 -3.45 -5.04 6.98
CA ARG A 83 -3.83 -6.44 7.26
C ARG A 83 -4.49 -7.10 6.05
N GLN A 84 -5.45 -6.45 5.40
CA GLN A 84 -6.10 -7.04 4.23
C GLN A 84 -5.18 -7.07 3.01
N CYS A 85 -4.34 -6.04 2.79
CA CYS A 85 -3.31 -6.06 1.75
C CYS A 85 -2.35 -7.24 1.92
N TYR A 86 -2.00 -7.60 3.15
CA TYR A 86 -1.19 -8.79 3.43
C TYR A 86 -1.91 -10.08 3.00
N GLU A 87 -3.20 -10.21 3.35
CA GLU A 87 -4.00 -11.38 2.95
C GLU A 87 -4.14 -11.49 1.43
N GLU A 88 -4.30 -10.36 0.73
CA GLU A 88 -4.35 -10.33 -0.73
C GLU A 88 -2.98 -10.60 -1.36
N LEU A 89 -1.89 -10.14 -0.75
CA LEU A 89 -0.53 -10.47 -1.19
C LEU A 89 -0.27 -11.97 -1.07
N VAL A 90 -0.69 -12.63 0.02
CA VAL A 90 -0.54 -14.08 0.18
C VAL A 90 -1.26 -14.84 -0.94
N LYS A 91 -2.44 -14.40 -1.38
CA LYS A 91 -3.18 -15.04 -2.48
C LYS A 91 -2.53 -14.83 -3.84
N ASN A 92 -1.91 -13.67 -4.06
CA ASN A 92 -1.46 -13.21 -5.38
C ASN A 92 0.07 -13.15 -5.52
N HIS A 93 0.83 -13.71 -4.58
CA HIS A 93 2.29 -13.58 -4.51
C HIS A 93 3.01 -14.14 -5.75
N GLU A 94 2.42 -15.11 -6.45
CA GLU A 94 2.98 -15.68 -7.69
C GLU A 94 2.84 -14.72 -8.89
N ASN A 95 1.92 -13.75 -8.85
CA ASN A 95 1.76 -12.78 -9.91
C ASN A 95 2.76 -11.62 -9.74
N PHE A 96 3.84 -11.67 -10.50
CA PHE A 96 4.91 -10.66 -10.48
C PHE A 96 4.40 -9.21 -10.57
N MET A 97 3.52 -8.93 -11.54
CA MET A 97 3.02 -7.57 -11.77
C MET A 97 2.09 -7.11 -10.64
N TYR A 98 1.33 -8.03 -10.05
CA TYR A 98 0.54 -7.73 -8.87
C TYR A 98 1.42 -7.30 -7.70
N VAL A 99 2.49 -8.06 -7.39
CA VAL A 99 3.42 -7.75 -6.30
C VAL A 99 4.12 -6.40 -6.54
N CYS A 100 4.51 -6.11 -7.78
CA CYS A 100 5.11 -4.83 -8.16
C CYS A 100 4.13 -3.66 -7.95
N ASN A 101 2.89 -3.80 -8.41
CA ASN A 101 1.87 -2.78 -8.20
C ASN A 101 1.56 -2.59 -6.71
N MET A 102 1.46 -3.67 -5.94
CA MET A 102 1.29 -3.60 -4.49
C MET A 102 2.45 -2.87 -3.82
N LEU A 103 3.70 -3.11 -4.24
CA LEU A 103 4.88 -2.41 -3.70
C LEU A 103 4.84 -0.90 -3.98
N LEU A 104 4.51 -0.49 -5.20
CA LEU A 104 4.39 0.93 -5.56
C LEU A 104 3.33 1.65 -4.72
N ILE A 105 2.18 0.99 -4.55
CA ILE A 105 1.09 1.55 -3.77
C ILE A 105 1.42 1.56 -2.27
N ALA A 106 2.07 0.52 -1.78
CA ALA A 106 2.51 0.49 -0.39
C ALA A 106 3.51 1.62 -0.10
N GLU A 107 4.32 2.03 -1.07
CA GLU A 107 5.14 3.24 -0.99
C GLU A 107 4.30 4.54 -0.97
N ASP A 108 3.31 4.65 -1.85
CA ASP A 108 2.40 5.80 -1.97
C ASP A 108 1.51 6.02 -0.72
N ALA A 109 1.04 4.94 -0.10
CA ALA A 109 0.14 4.93 1.06
C ALA A 109 0.86 4.73 2.42
N PRO A 110 2.14 5.11 2.49
CA PRO A 110 3.14 4.64 3.47
C PRO A 110 2.87 3.32 4.23
N PHE A 111 2.43 2.25 3.55
CA PHE A 111 2.23 0.92 4.13
C PHE A 111 3.56 0.16 4.28
N VAL A 112 4.37 0.55 5.27
CA VAL A 112 5.75 0.05 5.44
C VAL A 112 5.80 -1.47 5.61
N ASN A 113 4.83 -2.05 6.32
CA ASN A 113 4.80 -3.50 6.53
C ASN A 113 4.58 -4.23 5.20
N ILE A 114 3.69 -3.72 4.36
CA ILE A 114 3.41 -4.28 3.03
C ILE A 114 4.55 -4.06 2.06
N GLN A 115 5.24 -2.91 2.11
CA GLN A 115 6.47 -2.71 1.33
C GLN A 115 7.49 -3.81 1.65
N ASN A 116 7.76 -4.06 2.92
CA ASN A 116 8.72 -5.08 3.36
C ASN A 116 8.31 -6.49 2.89
N CYS A 117 7.01 -6.84 3.01
CA CYS A 117 6.49 -8.12 2.51
C CYS A 117 6.64 -8.25 0.99
N CYS A 118 6.27 -7.22 0.22
CA CYS A 118 6.43 -7.23 -1.23
C CYS A 118 7.90 -7.37 -1.64
N VAL A 119 8.82 -6.65 -0.98
CA VAL A 119 10.26 -6.77 -1.21
C VAL A 119 10.72 -8.21 -0.96
N ALA A 120 10.29 -8.83 0.15
CA ALA A 120 10.62 -10.23 0.45
C ALA A 120 10.08 -11.21 -0.61
N VAL A 121 8.83 -11.03 -1.05
CA VAL A 121 8.24 -11.84 -2.12
C VAL A 121 9.01 -11.68 -3.44
N LEU A 122 9.37 -10.45 -3.82
CA LEU A 122 10.17 -10.20 -5.02
C LEU A 122 11.54 -10.87 -4.95
N ILE A 123 12.22 -10.80 -3.81
CA ILE A 123 13.53 -11.44 -3.59
C ILE A 123 13.43 -12.95 -3.71
N HIS A 124 12.38 -13.55 -3.13
CA HIS A 124 12.23 -15.00 -3.07
C HIS A 124 11.73 -15.61 -4.40
N TYR A 125 10.69 -15.03 -4.98
CA TYR A 125 9.99 -15.61 -6.13
C TYR A 125 10.38 -15.00 -7.47
N HIS A 126 10.66 -13.69 -7.51
CA HIS A 126 10.64 -12.93 -8.76
C HIS A 126 11.91 -12.13 -9.07
N PHE A 127 13.01 -12.36 -8.36
CA PHE A 127 14.16 -11.45 -8.41
C PHE A 127 14.76 -11.34 -9.82
N ASN A 128 14.90 -12.48 -10.51
CA ASN A 128 15.44 -12.50 -11.87
C ASN A 128 14.56 -11.74 -12.86
N GLU A 129 13.24 -11.91 -12.75
CA GLU A 129 12.28 -11.19 -13.57
C GLU A 129 12.29 -9.68 -13.26
N PHE A 130 12.37 -9.32 -11.98
CA PHE A 130 12.50 -7.94 -11.53
C PHE A 130 13.75 -7.25 -12.12
N VAL A 131 14.91 -7.91 -12.09
CA VAL A 131 16.15 -7.40 -12.69
C VAL A 131 16.00 -7.23 -14.20
N ARG A 132 15.46 -8.25 -14.88
CA ARG A 132 15.25 -8.22 -16.32
C ARG A 132 14.39 -7.03 -16.75
N LEU A 133 13.29 -6.76 -16.04
CA LEU A 133 12.31 -5.76 -16.47
C LEU A 133 12.63 -4.33 -15.97
N PHE A 134 13.06 -4.17 -14.72
CA PHE A 134 13.19 -2.86 -14.09
C PHE A 134 14.61 -2.34 -13.95
N ILE A 135 15.62 -3.20 -14.10
CA ILE A 135 17.03 -2.76 -14.10
C ILE A 135 17.51 -2.70 -15.54
N ASN A 136 17.42 -3.82 -16.25
CA ASN A 136 17.97 -3.96 -17.60
C ASN A 136 16.95 -3.58 -18.70
N GLY A 137 15.66 -3.72 -18.41
CA GLY A 137 14.59 -3.50 -19.38
C GLY A 137 14.12 -2.05 -19.48
N THR A 138 13.04 -1.86 -20.26
CA THR A 138 12.40 -0.57 -20.55
C THR A 138 10.92 -0.57 -20.12
N HIS A 139 10.57 -1.37 -19.11
CA HIS A 139 9.19 -1.46 -18.64
C HIS A 139 8.66 -0.06 -18.24
N PRO A 140 7.41 0.31 -18.58
CA PRO A 140 6.87 1.65 -18.30
C PRO A 140 6.98 2.09 -16.83
N LEU A 141 6.84 1.14 -15.89
CA LEU A 141 6.99 1.40 -14.45
C LEU A 141 8.43 1.53 -13.96
N LYS A 142 9.45 1.33 -14.81
CA LYS A 142 10.87 1.37 -14.41
C LYS A 142 11.25 2.67 -13.70
N GLU A 143 10.77 3.80 -14.21
CA GLU A 143 11.07 5.10 -13.61
C GLU A 143 10.51 5.17 -12.19
N ARG A 144 9.27 4.72 -11.97
CA ARG A 144 8.65 4.69 -10.64
C ARG A 144 9.44 3.84 -9.63
N PHE A 145 10.09 2.76 -10.08
CA PHE A 145 10.93 1.92 -9.22
C PHE A 145 12.34 2.47 -8.97
N THR A 146 12.86 3.22 -9.93
CA THR A 146 14.26 3.70 -9.91
C THR A 146 14.39 5.11 -9.34
N GLN A 147 13.32 5.90 -9.38
CA GLN A 147 13.26 7.24 -8.79
C GLN A 147 13.45 7.20 -7.28
N ARG A 148 14.21 8.17 -6.76
CA ARG A 148 14.28 8.46 -5.33
C ARG A 148 13.26 9.54 -5.03
N ARG A 149 12.35 9.29 -4.10
CA ARG A 149 11.35 10.29 -3.68
C ARG A 149 11.90 11.32 -2.71
N GLU A 150 12.89 10.93 -1.92
CA GLU A 150 13.52 11.76 -0.89
C GLU A 150 15.03 11.51 -0.89
N PHE A 151 15.83 12.54 -0.58
CA PHE A 151 17.31 12.47 -0.66
C PHE A 151 17.90 11.32 0.17
N LEU A 152 17.25 10.96 1.28
CA LEU A 152 17.69 9.92 2.21
C LEU A 152 17.07 8.54 1.92
N ARG A 153 15.98 8.45 1.14
CA ARG A 153 15.26 7.19 0.96
C ARG A 153 15.75 6.45 -0.29
N PRO A 154 16.23 5.21 -0.16
CA PRO A 154 16.64 4.42 -1.31
C PRO A 154 15.44 4.15 -2.22
N SER A 155 15.66 4.15 -3.54
CA SER A 155 14.62 3.74 -4.49
C SER A 155 14.18 2.30 -4.26
N LEU A 156 12.97 1.96 -4.70
CA LEU A 156 12.43 0.60 -4.56
C LEU A 156 13.35 -0.44 -5.20
N THR A 157 13.94 -0.14 -6.36
CA THR A 157 14.97 -0.98 -6.98
C THR A 157 16.17 -1.20 -6.05
N MET A 158 16.64 -0.17 -5.37
CA MET A 158 17.76 -0.29 -4.43
C MET A 158 17.36 -1.12 -3.21
N GLN A 159 16.12 -0.98 -2.70
CA GLN A 159 15.61 -1.78 -1.59
C GLN A 159 15.58 -3.28 -1.96
N VAL A 160 15.04 -3.63 -3.13
CA VAL A 160 15.00 -5.02 -3.62
C VAL A 160 16.41 -5.58 -3.81
N LYS A 161 17.32 -4.83 -4.45
CA LYS A 161 18.72 -5.26 -4.64
C LYS A 161 19.45 -5.49 -3.32
N ARG A 162 19.31 -4.57 -2.36
CA ARG A 162 19.94 -4.69 -1.03
C ARG A 162 19.38 -5.88 -0.26
N GLY A 163 18.06 -6.06 -0.29
CA GLY A 163 17.43 -7.20 0.35
C GLY A 163 17.86 -8.54 -0.27
N PHE A 164 18.01 -8.62 -1.60
CA PHE A 164 18.53 -9.83 -2.26
C PHE A 164 19.99 -10.12 -1.88
N ALA A 165 20.86 -9.10 -1.86
CA ALA A 165 22.24 -9.25 -1.42
C ALA A 165 22.30 -9.77 0.03
N ALA A 166 21.56 -9.14 0.94
CA ALA A 166 21.48 -9.58 2.33
C ALA A 166 20.93 -11.01 2.47
N SER A 167 19.94 -11.41 1.66
CA SER A 167 19.42 -12.79 1.66
C SER A 167 20.47 -13.81 1.22
N ASN A 168 21.34 -13.46 0.27
CA ASN A 168 22.43 -14.33 -0.16
C ASN A 168 23.54 -14.42 0.89
N ASP A 169 23.86 -13.30 1.56
CA ASP A 169 24.84 -13.28 2.65
C ASP A 169 24.36 -14.17 3.80
N VAL A 170 23.09 -14.07 4.19
CA VAL A 170 22.48 -14.95 5.20
C VAL A 170 22.50 -16.42 4.76
N ARG A 171 22.10 -16.73 3.52
CA ARG A 171 22.15 -18.11 3.00
C ARG A 171 23.58 -18.66 2.99
N THR A 172 24.55 -17.82 2.69
CA THR A 172 25.97 -18.19 2.68
C THR A 172 26.47 -18.41 4.10
N PHE A 173 26.15 -17.51 5.03
CA PHE A 173 26.48 -17.65 6.45
C PHE A 173 25.87 -18.91 7.08
N VAL A 174 24.59 -19.20 6.81
CA VAL A 174 23.91 -20.41 7.31
C VAL A 174 24.60 -21.70 6.83
N LYS A 175 25.17 -21.70 5.61
CA LYS A 175 25.98 -22.83 5.13
C LYS A 175 27.29 -23.03 5.91
N TYR A 176 27.80 -21.97 6.54
CA TYR A 176 29.03 -22.00 7.34
C TYR A 176 28.77 -22.13 8.85
N LEU A 177 27.51 -22.05 9.29
CA LEU A 177 27.18 -22.46 10.65
C LEU A 177 27.43 -23.98 10.72
N PRO A 178 28.27 -24.47 11.65
CA PRO A 178 28.30 -25.90 11.94
C PRO A 178 26.86 -26.33 12.24
N LEU A 179 26.47 -27.54 11.80
CA LEU A 179 25.21 -28.15 12.18
C LEU A 179 25.17 -28.19 13.72
N LEU A 180 24.57 -27.17 14.34
CA LEU A 180 24.31 -27.14 15.77
C LEU A 180 23.30 -28.26 16.04
N GLY A 181 23.82 -29.45 16.29
CA GLY A 181 23.03 -30.68 16.48
C GLY A 181 23.60 -31.96 15.87
N GLN A 182 24.82 -31.99 15.33
CA GLN A 182 25.53 -33.26 15.10
C GLN A 182 26.84 -33.27 15.91
N ASP A 183 26.80 -34.11 16.94
CA ASP A 183 27.77 -34.46 17.99
C ASP A 183 27.79 -33.60 19.28
#